data_AF-A0AAJ2SHZ0-F1
#
_entry.id   AF-A0AAJ2SHZ0-F1
#
_cell.length_a   1.000
_cell.length_b   1.000
_cell.length_c   1.000
_cell.angle_alpha   90.00
_cell.angle_beta   90.00
_cell.angle_gamma   90.00
#
_symmetry.space_group_name_H-M   'P 1'
#
loop_
_entity.id
_entity.type
_entity.pdbx_description
1 polymer ?
#
loop_
_entity_poly.entity_id
_entity_poly.type
_entity_poly.pdbx_seq_one_letter_code
_entity_poly.pdbx_strand_id
1 'polypeptide(L)'
;MSTADTHSLNPNGNGQGKYNEKLSQLKQYVSQSKYIEPLEQIKVCQSFGLPYLKNVFRDEYRKRFYDFLFENVTTCANVTKHTLIPQKYLCECKAYYENKKLLKVVGLGNCPVTNSKNVQFLSTNPRMWNDAFLLPNSSQLKMF
;
A
#
# COMPACT_ATOMS: atom_id res chain seq x y z
N MET A 1 -11.57 31.70 -55.01
CA MET A 1 -12.25 31.26 -53.78
C MET A 1 -11.55 30.00 -53.30
N SER A 2 -10.82 30.12 -52.20
CA SER A 2 -10.08 29.03 -51.57
C SER A 2 -11.06 28.04 -50.93
N THR A 3 -10.85 26.74 -51.13
CA THR A 3 -11.41 25.72 -50.23
C THR A 3 -10.25 24.96 -49.62
N ALA A 4 -10.23 25.00 -48.30
CA ALA A 4 -9.12 24.66 -47.45
C ALA A 4 -8.95 23.14 -47.30
N ASP A 5 -7.68 22.76 -47.21
CA ASP A 5 -7.19 21.45 -46.82
C ASP A 5 -7.84 20.96 -45.53
N THR A 6 -8.54 19.83 -45.61
CA THR A 6 -8.96 19.08 -44.42
C THR A 6 -7.80 18.16 -44.02
N HIS A 7 -6.85 18.70 -43.27
CA HIS A 7 -5.85 17.88 -42.58
C HIS A 7 -6.54 17.12 -41.45
N SER A 8 -6.95 15.87 -41.72
CA SER A 8 -7.34 14.91 -40.69
C SER A 8 -6.14 14.62 -39.80
N LEU A 9 -6.20 15.07 -38.53
CA LEU A 9 -5.26 14.71 -37.49
C LEU A 9 -5.43 13.23 -37.14
N ASN A 10 -4.43 12.44 -37.50
CA ASN A 10 -4.30 11.03 -37.14
C ASN A 10 -4.03 10.91 -35.62
N PRO A 11 -4.87 10.23 -34.81
CA PRO A 11 -4.69 10.21 -33.36
C PRO A 11 -3.78 9.09 -32.82
N ASN A 12 -3.14 8.28 -33.68
CA ASN A 12 -2.37 7.11 -33.23
C ASN A 12 -0.91 7.13 -33.71
N GLY A 13 0.04 6.90 -32.79
CA GLY A 13 1.41 6.55 -33.17
C GLY A 13 2.42 6.50 -32.03
N ASN A 14 2.78 7.66 -31.46
CA ASN A 14 4.03 7.75 -30.68
C ASN A 14 3.91 8.25 -29.23
N GLY A 15 2.78 8.86 -28.85
CA GLY A 15 2.60 9.46 -27.51
C GLY A 15 2.22 8.46 -26.42
N GLN A 16 1.32 7.52 -26.72
CA GLN A 16 0.84 6.52 -25.76
C GLN A 16 1.92 5.52 -25.35
N GLY A 17 2.76 5.08 -26.29
CA GLY A 17 3.88 4.17 -26.02
C GLY A 17 4.88 4.78 -25.03
N LYS A 18 5.30 6.04 -25.27
CA LYS A 18 6.22 6.77 -24.39
C LYS A 18 5.63 7.05 -23.00
N TYR A 19 4.32 7.33 -22.93
CA TYR A 19 3.65 7.50 -21.63
C TYR A 19 3.62 6.20 -20.82
N ASN A 20 3.25 5.08 -21.45
CA ASN A 20 3.17 3.78 -20.79
C ASN A 20 4.55 3.32 -20.28
N GLU A 21 5.60 3.56 -21.06
CA GLU A 21 6.99 3.28 -20.65
C GLU A 21 7.38 4.09 -19.41
N LYS A 22 7.18 5.42 -19.44
CA LYS A 22 7.45 6.30 -18.28
C LYS A 22 6.64 5.88 -17.04
N LEU A 23 5.38 5.51 -17.22
CA LEU A 23 4.53 5.02 -16.13
C LEU A 23 5.07 3.71 -15.55
N SER A 24 5.54 2.80 -16.40
CA SER A 24 6.16 1.55 -15.97
C SER A 24 7.45 1.81 -15.17
N GLN A 25 8.32 2.70 -15.66
CA GLN A 25 9.53 3.12 -14.97
C GLN A 25 9.23 3.76 -13.61
N LEU A 26 8.20 4.63 -13.53
CA LEU A 26 7.75 5.21 -12.28
C LEU A 26 7.27 4.12 -11.31
N LYS A 27 6.41 3.19 -11.75
CA LYS A 27 5.93 2.09 -10.90
C LYS A 27 7.09 1.24 -10.38
N GLN A 28 8.04 0.91 -11.24
CA GLN A 28 9.24 0.16 -10.86
C GLN A 28 10.08 0.91 -9.83
N TYR A 29 10.33 2.21 -10.05
CA TYR A 29 11.05 3.05 -9.09
C TYR A 29 10.37 3.08 -7.71
N VAL A 30 9.05 3.33 -7.68
CA VAL A 30 8.29 3.37 -6.43
C VAL A 30 8.31 2.00 -5.75
N SER A 31 8.24 0.90 -6.50
CA SER A 31 8.28 -0.47 -5.94
C SER A 31 9.61 -0.82 -5.25
N GLN A 32 10.71 -0.19 -5.66
CA GLN A 32 12.06 -0.41 -5.11
C GLN A 32 12.43 0.62 -4.04
N SER A 33 11.73 1.75 -3.97
CA SER A 33 12.03 2.80 -3.00
C SER A 33 11.48 2.49 -1.61
N LYS A 34 12.02 3.15 -0.58
CA LYS A 34 11.33 3.30 0.71
C LYS A 34 10.04 4.12 0.52
N TYR A 35 9.23 4.22 1.57
CA TYR A 35 8.07 5.12 1.57
C TYR A 35 8.51 6.55 1.20
N ILE A 36 7.86 7.12 0.18
CA ILE A 36 8.07 8.48 -0.33
C ILE A 36 6.97 9.39 0.23
N GLU A 37 7.36 10.47 0.91
CA GLU A 37 6.42 11.41 1.52
C GLU A 37 5.56 12.16 0.48
N PRO A 38 4.31 12.55 0.79
CA PRO A 38 3.39 13.14 -0.19
C PRO A 38 3.94 14.33 -1.00
N LEU A 39 4.76 15.19 -0.39
CA LEU A 39 5.38 16.34 -1.07
C LEU A 39 6.48 15.90 -2.05
N GLU A 40 7.17 14.79 -1.76
CA GLU A 40 8.22 14.24 -2.61
C GLU A 40 7.65 13.44 -3.78
N GLN A 41 6.48 12.81 -3.60
CA GLN A 41 5.79 12.06 -4.67
C GLN A 41 5.54 12.91 -5.92
N ILE A 42 5.24 14.21 -5.72
CA ILE A 42 5.06 15.18 -6.82
C ILE A 42 6.37 15.35 -7.59
N LYS A 43 7.49 15.55 -6.89
CA LYS A 43 8.82 15.72 -7.49
C LYS A 43 9.26 14.45 -8.23
N VAL A 44 8.97 13.28 -7.66
CA VAL A 44 9.26 11.99 -8.30
C VAL A 44 8.47 11.87 -9.60
N CYS A 45 7.16 12.15 -9.64
CA CYS A 45 6.43 12.11 -10.91
C CYS A 45 7.02 13.06 -11.97
N GLN A 46 7.38 14.26 -11.55
CA GLN A 46 7.99 15.26 -12.44
C GLN A 46 9.34 14.81 -13.00
N SER A 47 10.16 14.08 -12.24
CA SER A 47 11.45 13.56 -12.74
C SER A 47 11.29 12.53 -13.85
N PHE A 48 10.15 11.83 -13.93
CA PHE A 48 9.80 10.95 -15.06
C PHE A 48 9.04 11.69 -16.18
N GLY A 49 8.82 13.00 -16.03
CA GLY A 49 8.05 13.81 -16.96
C GLY A 49 6.57 13.41 -17.00
N LEU A 50 6.01 13.05 -15.85
CA LEU A 50 4.61 12.68 -15.67
C LEU A 50 3.89 13.68 -14.74
N PRO A 51 2.57 13.89 -14.91
CA PRO A 51 1.77 14.60 -13.91
C PRO A 51 1.76 13.82 -12.59
N TYR A 52 1.30 14.45 -11.51
CA TYR A 52 1.20 13.76 -10.22
C TYR A 52 0.18 12.60 -10.27
N LEU A 53 0.68 11.37 -10.13
CA LEU A 53 -0.12 10.15 -10.18
C LEU A 53 -0.26 9.51 -8.79
N LYS A 54 -1.13 10.10 -7.95
CA LYS A 54 -1.39 9.66 -6.57
C LYS A 54 -1.64 8.14 -6.43
N ASN A 55 -2.36 7.55 -7.38
CA ASN A 55 -2.73 6.13 -7.30
C ASN A 55 -1.53 5.20 -7.42
N VAL A 56 -0.46 5.57 -8.13
CA VAL A 56 0.75 4.75 -8.25
C VAL A 56 1.36 4.48 -6.87
N PHE A 57 1.55 5.54 -6.07
CA PHE A 57 2.08 5.42 -4.71
C PHE A 57 1.10 4.73 -3.76
N ARG A 58 -0.18 5.13 -3.83
CA ARG A 58 -1.22 4.58 -2.96
C ARG A 58 -1.39 3.07 -3.15
N ASP A 59 -1.42 2.61 -4.39
CA ASP A 59 -1.63 1.20 -4.70
C ASP A 59 -0.39 0.38 -4.32
N GLU A 60 0.81 0.90 -4.54
CA GLU A 60 2.05 0.25 -4.10
C GLU A 60 2.12 0.10 -2.58
N TYR A 61 1.88 1.17 -1.81
CA TYR A 61 1.95 1.09 -0.34
C TYR A 61 0.85 0.22 0.26
N ARG A 62 -0.34 0.24 -0.34
CA ARG A 62 -1.42 -0.70 0.01
C ARG A 62 -1.01 -2.14 -0.29
N LYS A 63 -0.37 -2.40 -1.42
CA LYS A 63 0.13 -3.73 -1.78
C LYS A 63 1.17 -4.20 -0.76
N ARG A 64 2.17 -3.38 -0.42
CA ARG A 64 3.19 -3.71 0.59
C ARG A 64 2.58 -4.06 1.95
N PHE A 65 1.61 -3.26 2.41
CA PHE A 65 0.90 -3.55 3.64
C PHE A 65 0.16 -4.90 3.57
N TYR A 66 -0.51 -5.16 2.45
CA TYR A 66 -1.25 -6.40 2.23
C TYR A 66 -0.33 -7.62 2.21
N ASP A 67 0.74 -7.56 1.42
CA ASP A 67 1.69 -8.66 1.24
C ASP A 67 2.40 -8.98 2.57
N PHE A 68 2.81 -7.95 3.31
CA PHE A 68 3.45 -8.14 4.62
C PHE A 68 2.52 -8.87 5.59
N LEU A 69 1.23 -8.53 5.62
CA LEU A 69 0.23 -9.17 6.48
C LEU A 69 -0.26 -10.54 5.96
N PHE A 70 0.10 -10.90 4.73
CA PHE A 70 -0.20 -12.21 4.17
C PHE A 70 0.78 -13.25 4.71
N GLU A 71 2.04 -12.83 4.85
CA GLU A 71 3.12 -13.64 5.41
C GLU A 71 3.17 -13.58 6.94
N ASN A 72 2.67 -12.50 7.55
CA ASN A 72 2.81 -12.23 8.98
C ASN A 72 1.47 -11.90 9.64
N VAL A 73 1.20 -12.52 10.78
CA VAL A 73 0.12 -12.09 11.69
C VAL A 73 0.70 -11.07 12.67
N THR A 74 0.32 -9.80 12.54
CA THR A 74 0.93 -8.75 13.35
C THR A 74 0.07 -7.48 13.46
N THR A 75 0.56 -6.49 14.20
CA THR A 75 -0.08 -5.19 14.40
C THR A 75 0.39 -4.16 13.38
N CYS A 76 -0.42 -3.12 13.11
CA CYS A 76 0.00 -2.00 12.25
C CYS A 76 1.32 -1.35 12.72
N ALA A 77 1.53 -1.24 14.04
CA ALA A 77 2.74 -0.65 14.59
C ALA A 77 3.99 -1.43 14.18
N ASN A 78 3.90 -2.77 14.12
CA ASN A 78 5.00 -3.57 13.63
C ASN A 78 5.20 -3.39 12.12
N VAL A 79 4.12 -3.35 11.34
CA VAL A 79 4.22 -3.11 9.90
C VAL A 79 4.88 -1.76 9.60
N THR A 80 4.59 -0.71 10.37
CA THR A 80 5.27 0.59 10.25
C THR A 80 6.78 0.46 10.49
N LYS A 81 7.22 -0.30 11.49
CA LYS A 81 8.66 -0.52 11.75
C LYS A 81 9.37 -1.19 10.58
N HIS A 82 8.72 -2.16 9.93
CA HIS A 82 9.34 -2.94 8.85
C HIS A 82 9.24 -2.26 7.48
N THR A 83 8.10 -1.63 7.17
CA THR A 83 7.84 -1.03 5.85
C THR A 83 8.22 0.45 5.77
N LEU A 84 8.45 1.08 6.92
CA LEU A 84 8.63 2.53 7.07
C LEU A 84 7.43 3.36 6.60
N ILE A 85 6.28 2.73 6.37
CA ILE A 85 5.04 3.42 6.02
C ILE A 85 4.42 3.99 7.31
N PRO A 86 4.06 5.29 7.35
CA PRO A 86 3.52 5.93 8.54
C PRO A 86 2.28 5.22 9.10
N GLN A 87 2.22 5.09 10.43
CA GLN A 87 1.14 4.43 11.15
C GLN A 87 -0.25 4.96 10.75
N LYS A 88 -0.38 6.29 10.61
CA LYS A 88 -1.62 6.95 10.17
C LYS A 88 -2.10 6.37 8.84
N TYR A 89 -1.21 6.22 7.87
CA TYR A 89 -1.52 5.69 6.55
C TYR A 89 -1.83 4.19 6.59
N LEU A 90 -1.13 3.43 7.43
CA LEU A 90 -1.45 2.00 7.61
C LEU A 90 -2.83 1.78 8.24
N CYS A 91 -3.27 2.66 9.15
CA CYS A 91 -4.64 2.61 9.66
C CYS A 91 -5.68 2.86 8.55
N GLU A 92 -5.40 3.76 7.59
CA GLU A 92 -6.25 3.94 6.41
C GLU A 92 -6.25 2.70 5.50
N CYS A 93 -5.08 2.06 5.30
CA CYS A 93 -4.97 0.82 4.53
C CYS A 93 -5.72 -0.33 5.21
N LYS A 94 -5.63 -0.44 6.53
CA LYS A 94 -6.39 -1.39 7.34
C LYS A 94 -7.89 -1.24 7.08
N ALA A 95 -8.43 -0.03 7.27
CA ALA A 95 -9.85 0.23 7.04
C ALA A 95 -10.26 -0.09 5.59
N TYR A 96 -9.43 0.23 4.61
CA TYR A 96 -9.66 -0.09 3.20
C TYR A 96 -9.82 -1.60 2.96
N TYR A 97 -8.91 -2.43 3.50
CA TYR A 97 -8.95 -3.88 3.29
C TYR A 97 -9.99 -4.60 4.17
N GLU A 98 -10.26 -4.11 5.39
CA GLU A 98 -11.35 -4.62 6.23
C GLU A 98 -12.70 -4.44 5.54
N ASN A 99 -12.96 -3.25 5.00
CA ASN A 99 -14.20 -2.96 4.26
C ASN A 99 -14.38 -3.86 3.03
N LYS A 100 -13.26 -4.29 2.42
CA LYS A 100 -13.25 -5.22 1.28
C LYS A 100 -13.28 -6.69 1.67
N LYS A 101 -13.31 -7.01 2.97
CA LYS A 101 -13.21 -8.38 3.49
C LYS A 101 -11.93 -9.09 3.03
N LEU A 102 -10.85 -8.33 2.86
CA LEU A 102 -9.52 -8.80 2.44
C LEU A 102 -8.51 -8.80 3.61
N LEU A 103 -8.91 -8.26 4.76
CA LEU A 103 -8.14 -8.25 5.99
C LEU A 103 -9.09 -8.55 7.15
N LYS A 104 -8.61 -9.31 8.15
CA LYS A 104 -9.36 -9.58 9.38
C LYS A 104 -8.47 -9.31 10.60
N VAL A 105 -9.08 -8.81 11.67
CA VAL A 105 -8.50 -8.90 13.02
C VAL A 105 -8.62 -10.35 13.46
N VAL A 106 -7.48 -11.01 13.68
CA VAL A 106 -7.40 -12.44 14.02
C VAL A 106 -7.10 -12.67 15.51
N GLY A 107 -6.73 -11.61 16.23
CA GLY A 107 -6.46 -11.68 17.66
C GLY A 107 -6.44 -10.30 18.30
N LEU A 108 -6.59 -10.29 19.63
CA LEU A 108 -6.38 -9.12 20.47
C LEU A 108 -5.27 -9.43 21.47
N GLY A 109 -4.50 -8.44 21.87
CA GLY A 109 -3.49 -8.61 22.91
C GLY A 109 -3.17 -7.32 23.63
N ASN A 110 -2.08 -7.35 24.39
CA ASN A 110 -1.58 -6.19 25.12
C ASN A 110 -0.21 -5.80 24.56
N CYS A 111 0.05 -4.50 24.42
CA CYS A 111 1.38 -4.02 24.09
C CYS A 111 2.27 -4.15 25.33
N PRO A 112 3.40 -4.89 25.29
CA PRO A 112 4.27 -5.04 26.46
C PRO A 112 5.02 -3.74 26.79
N VAL A 113 5.22 -2.85 25.81
CA VAL A 113 5.99 -1.61 25.98
C VAL A 113 5.12 -0.49 26.57
N THR A 114 3.91 -0.30 26.04
CA THR A 114 3.03 0.80 26.42
C THR A 114 1.91 0.39 27.36
N ASN A 115 1.81 -0.90 27.71
CA ASN A 115 0.68 -1.50 28.44
C ASN A 115 -0.70 -1.23 27.82
N SER A 116 -0.74 -0.82 26.55
CA SER A 116 -1.99 -0.59 25.84
C SER A 116 -2.73 -1.91 25.65
N LYS A 117 -4.01 -1.94 26.04
CA LYS A 117 -4.89 -3.10 25.88
C LYS A 117 -5.54 -3.12 24.49
N ASN A 118 -6.04 -4.28 24.09
CA ASN A 118 -6.80 -4.49 22.85
C ASN A 118 -6.01 -4.17 21.56
N VAL A 119 -4.71 -4.46 21.59
CA VAL A 119 -3.87 -4.37 20.39
C VAL A 119 -4.34 -5.40 19.37
N GLN A 120 -4.65 -4.95 18.17
CA GLN A 120 -5.21 -5.79 17.11
C GLN A 120 -4.10 -6.48 16.32
N PHE A 121 -4.15 -7.80 16.28
CA PHE A 121 -3.36 -8.62 15.36
C PHE A 121 -4.16 -8.82 14.08
N LEU A 122 -3.52 -8.55 12.96
CA LEU A 122 -4.12 -8.46 11.63
C LEU A 122 -3.52 -9.53 10.73
N SER A 123 -4.34 -10.04 9.82
CA SER A 123 -3.85 -10.85 8.71
C SER A 123 -4.71 -10.66 7.47
N THR A 124 -4.05 -10.66 6.31
CA THR A 124 -4.69 -10.73 4.99
C THR A 124 -4.73 -12.15 4.44
N ASN A 125 -4.13 -13.12 5.13
CA ASN A 125 -4.13 -14.53 4.76
C ASN A 125 -5.37 -15.24 5.34
N PRO A 126 -6.33 -15.68 4.50
CA PRO A 126 -7.57 -16.29 4.98
C PRO A 126 -7.36 -17.58 5.80
N ARG A 127 -6.23 -18.27 5.60
CA ARG A 127 -5.90 -19.49 6.37
C ARG A 127 -5.70 -19.20 7.86
N MET A 128 -5.23 -17.99 8.19
CA MET A 128 -4.98 -17.58 9.57
C MET A 128 -6.23 -17.02 10.26
N TRP A 129 -7.33 -16.79 9.53
CA TRP A 129 -8.50 -16.06 10.07
C TRP A 129 -9.33 -16.82 11.10
N ASN A 130 -9.20 -18.14 11.12
CA ASN A 130 -9.90 -19.04 12.03
C ASN A 130 -8.92 -19.87 12.86
N ASP A 131 -7.64 -19.49 12.87
CA ASP A 131 -6.66 -20.19 13.69
C ASP A 131 -6.93 -19.88 15.16
N ALA A 132 -7.42 -20.89 15.88
CA ALA A 132 -7.78 -20.80 17.29
C ALA A 132 -6.57 -20.51 18.19
N PHE A 133 -5.33 -20.76 17.72
CA PHE A 133 -4.10 -20.44 18.46
C PHE A 133 -3.76 -18.95 18.47
N LEU A 134 -4.31 -18.16 17.54
CA LEU A 134 -4.09 -16.71 17.46
C LEU A 134 -5.09 -15.90 18.29
N LEU A 135 -6.20 -16.52 18.67
CA LEU A 135 -7.11 -15.97 19.65
C LEU A 135 -6.43 -16.07 21.02
N PRO A 136 -6.30 -14.97 21.77
CA PRO A 136 -5.58 -15.00 23.03
C PRO A 136 -6.32 -15.92 24.02
N ASN A 137 -5.78 -17.13 24.24
CA ASN A 137 -5.98 -17.84 25.51
C ASN A 137 -5.19 -17.10 26.60
N SER A 138 -5.57 -15.85 26.89
CA SER A 138 -5.25 -15.00 28.06
C SER A 138 -3.85 -15.02 28.71
N SER A 139 -2.81 -15.64 28.12
CA SER A 139 -1.58 -15.96 28.87
C SER A 139 -0.30 -16.17 28.05
N GLN A 140 -0.27 -15.91 26.73
CA GLN A 140 0.90 -16.21 25.88
C GLN A 140 1.81 -15.02 25.50
N LEU A 141 1.77 -13.89 26.22
CA LEU A 141 2.77 -12.82 26.05
C LEU A 141 3.85 -12.83 27.14
N LYS A 142 4.31 -14.03 27.51
CA LYS A 142 5.63 -14.22 28.13
C LYS A 142 6.61 -14.75 27.08
N MET A 143 7.00 -13.89 26.16
CA MET A 143 8.23 -14.07 25.40
C MET A 143 8.90 -12.70 25.33
N PHE A 144 9.55 -12.32 26.43
CA PHE A 144 10.98 -12.02 26.57
C PHE A 144 11.28 -11.97 28.08
#